data_AF-A0A356IGQ7-F1
#
_entry.id   AF-A0A356IGQ7-F1
#
_cell.length_a   1.000
_cell.length_b   1.000
_cell.length_c   1.000
_cell.angle_alpha   90.00
_cell.angle_beta   90.00
_cell.angle_gamma   90.00
#
_symmetry.space_group_name_H-M   'P 1'
#
loop_
_entity.id
_entity.type
_entity.pdbx_description
1 polymer ?
#
loop_
_entity_poly.entity_id
_entity_poly.type
_entity_poly.pdbx_seq_one_letter_code
_entity_poly.pdbx_strand_id
1 'polypeptide(L)' 'VAMLFVIFDVETVFMFPWAVIMDELALFGLIEMVVFLFILVVGYVYAWRKGALEWT' A
#
# COMPACT_ATOMS: atom_id res chain seq x y z
N VAL A 1 -3.93 3.86 15.55
CA VAL A 1 -3.18 4.95 14.87
C VAL A 1 -1.73 4.60 14.59
N ALA A 2 -0.87 4.42 15.61
CA ALA A 2 0.57 4.21 15.41
C ALA A 2 0.91 2.98 14.55
N MET A 3 0.23 1.86 14.77
CA MET A 3 0.44 0.64 13.95
C MET A 3 0.07 0.85 12.48
N LEU A 4 -1.05 1.52 12.21
CA LEU A 4 -1.50 1.81 10.85
C LEU A 4 -0.57 2.80 10.15
N PHE A 5 -0.04 3.78 10.89
CA PHE A 5 0.97 4.70 10.40
C PHE A 5 2.26 3.98 10.00
N VAL A 6 2.79 3.08 10.84
CA VAL A 6 4.00 2.30 10.52
C VAL A 6 3.78 1.42 9.29
N ILE A 7 2.60 0.79 9.17
CA ILE A 7 2.26 -0.02 7.99
C ILE A 7 2.26 0.85 6.74
N PHE A 8 1.60 2.01 6.78
CA PHE A 8 1.56 2.94 5.64
C PHE A 8 2.95 3.47 5.27
N ASP A 9 3.81 3.74 6.26
CA ASP A 9 5.18 4.20 6.04
C ASP A 9 6.00 3.11 5.32
N VAL A 10 5.89 1.87 5.79
CA VAL A 10 6.51 0.69 5.14
C VAL A 10 6.00 0.51 3.70
N GLU A 11 4.71 0.71 3.43
CA GLU A 11 4.16 0.64 2.07
C GLU A 11 4.83 1.68 1.16
N THR A 12 5.00 2.92 1.62
CA THR A 12 5.66 3.97 0.82
C THR A 12 7.13 3.64 0.51
N VAL A 13 7.84 3.00 1.44
CA VAL A 13 9.21 2.51 1.22
C VAL A 13 9.27 1.50 0.07
N PHE A 14 8.22 0.69 -0.14
CA PHE A 14 8.14 -0.20 -1.30
C PHE A 14 7.73 0.51 -2.60
N MET A 15 6.89 1.54 -2.49
CA MET A 15 6.45 2.32 -3.66
C MET A 15 7.57 3.17 -4.29
N PHE A 16 8.52 3.67 -3.48
CA PHE A 16 9.59 4.55 -3.96
C PHE A 16 10.51 3.89 -4.99
N PRO A 17 11.13 2.72 -4.71
CA PRO A 17 11.98 2.05 -5.69
C PRO A 17 11.23 1.73 -6.97
N TRP A 18 9.99 1.23 -6.86
CA TRP A 18 9.16 0.95 -8.02
C TRP A 18 8.92 2.20 -8.88
N ALA A 19 8.60 3.34 -8.25
CA ALA A 19 8.36 4.60 -8.97
C ALA A 19 9.64 5.10 -9.67
N VAL A 20 10.82 4.85 -9.10
CA VAL A 20 12.11 5.24 -9.69
C VAL A 20 12.45 4.37 -10.92
N ILE A 21 12.10 3.09 -10.91
CA ILE A 21 12.40 2.15 -12.03
C ILE A 21 11.22 1.91 -12.96
N MET A 22 10.14 2.70 -12.84
CA MET A 22 8.90 2.50 -13.59
C MET A 22 9.13 2.48 -15.11
N ASP A 23 10.05 3.31 -15.60
CA ASP A 23 10.42 3.40 -17.01
C ASP A 23 11.05 2.09 -17.56
N GLU A 24 11.72 1.30 -16.70
CA GLU A 24 12.35 0.02 -17.08
C GLU A 24 11.37 -1.16 -17.01
N LEU A 25 10.42 -1.11 -16.06
CA LEU A 25 9.45 -2.20 -15.84
C LEU A 25 8.24 -2.14 -16.79
N ALA A 26 7.97 -1.00 -17.42
CA ALA A 26 6.89 -0.79 -18.38
C ALA A 26 5.52 -1.33 -17.87
N LEU A 27 4.76 -2.03 -18.72
CA LEU A 27 3.44 -2.58 -18.38
C LEU A 27 3.48 -3.65 -17.29
N PHE A 28 4.59 -4.37 -17.14
CA PHE A 28 4.71 -5.42 -16.13
C PHE A 28 4.74 -4.81 -14.72
N GLY A 29 5.54 -3.76 -14.51
CA GLY A 29 5.56 -3.05 -13.23
C GLY A 29 4.25 -2.36 -12.88
N LEU A 30 3.50 -1.91 -13.88
CA LEU A 30 2.16 -1.36 -13.66
C LEU A 30 1.21 -2.40 -13.06
N ILE A 31 1.18 -3.62 -13.62
CA ILE A 31 0.32 -4.70 -13.14
C ILE A 31 0.72 -5.11 -11.72
N GLU A 32 2.02 -5.27 -11.45
CA GLU A 32 2.52 -5.62 -10.12
C GLU A 32 2.09 -4.58 -9.07
N MET A 33 2.18 -3.29 -9.40
CA MET A 33 1.74 -2.24 -8.47
C MET A 33 0.24 -2.17 -8.28
N VAL A 34 -0.55 -2.39 -9.32
CA VAL A 34 -2.00 -2.45 -9.19
C VAL A 34 -2.39 -3.60 -8.26
N VAL A 35 -1.75 -4.76 -8.40
CA VAL A 35 -1.98 -5.92 -7.51
C VAL A 35 -1.53 -5.60 -6.08
N PHE A 36 -0.36 -5.00 -5.91
CA PHE A 36 0.14 -4.60 -4.59
C PHE A 36 -0.81 -3.63 -3.90
N LEU A 37 -1.19 -2.53 -4.55
CA LEU A 37 -2.14 -1.56 -4.02
C LEU A 37 -3.51 -2.19 -3.73
N PHE A 38 -3.97 -3.11 -4.58
CA PHE A 38 -5.25 -3.81 -4.35
C PHE A 38 -5.22 -4.60 -3.03
N ILE A 39 -4.13 -5.31 -2.74
CA ILE A 39 -3.96 -6.07 -1.49
C ILE A 39 -3.98 -5.11 -0.29
N LEU A 40 -3.29 -3.97 -0.39
CA LEU A 40 -3.27 -2.96 0.68
C LEU A 40 -4.64 -2.36 0.93
N VAL A 41 -5.38 -2.02 -0.13
CA VAL A 41 -6.76 -1.51 -0.02
C VAL A 41 -7.67 -2.53 0.65
N VAL A 42 -7.54 -3.82 0.32
CA VAL A 42 -8.31 -4.88 1.00
C VAL A 42 -7.95 -4.96 2.48
N GLY A 43 -6.67 -4.89 2.83
CA GLY A 43 -6.20 -4.86 4.22
C GLY A 43 -6.71 -3.64 4.98
N TYR A 44 -6.67 -2.47 4.35
CA TYR A 44 -7.18 -1.21 4.90
C TYR A 44 -8.70 -1.27 5.14
N VAL A 45 -9.47 -1.73 4.16
CA VAL A 45 -10.92 -1.90 4.29
C VAL A 45 -11.25 -2.89 5.41
N TYR A 46 -10.49 -3.98 5.54
CA TYR A 46 -10.66 -4.93 6.64
C TYR A 46 -10.40 -4.27 8.01
N ALA A 47 -9.30 -3.53 8.14
CA ALA A 47 -8.96 -2.80 9.37
C ALA A 47 -10.04 -1.75 9.72
N TRP A 48 -10.60 -1.08 8.71
CA TRP A 48 -11.71 -0.14 8.87
C TRP A 48 -12.96 -0.83 9.39
N ARG A 49 -13.38 -1.94 8.77
CA ARG A 49 -14.56 -2.70 9.23
C ARG A 49 -14.40 -3.29 10.64
N LYS A 50 -13.16 -3.48 11.09
CA LYS A 50 -12.83 -3.91 12.45
C LYS A 50 -12.77 -2.77 13.47
N GLY A 51 -13.02 -1.52 13.08
CA GLY A 51 -12.97 -0.36 13.97
C GLY A 51 -11.55 0.05 14.37
N ALA A 52 -10.50 -0.49 13.74
CA ALA A 52 -9.11 -0.14 14.06
C ALA A 52 -8.72 1.30 13.67
N LEU A 53 -9.58 1.96 12.91
CA LEU A 53 -9.48 3.35 12.47
C LEU A 53 -10.35 4.31 13.30
N GLU A 54 -11.19 3.80 14.22
CA GLU A 54 -12.00 4.66 15.09
C GLU A 54 -11.10 5.31 16.15
N TRP A 55 -10.88 6.61 15.98
CA TRP A 55 -10.37 7.48 17.04
C TRP A 55 -11.54 7.79 17.98
N THR A 56 -11.50 7.27 19.20
CA THR A 56 -12.00 8.03 20.35
C THR A 56 -10.84 8.79 20.95
#